data_AF-A0A522B1S5-F1
#
_entry.id   AF-A0A522B1S5-F1
#
_cell.length_a   1.000
_cell.length_b   1.000
_cell.length_c   1.000
_cell.angle_alpha   90.00
_cell.angle_beta   90.00
_cell.angle_gamma   90.00
#
_symmetry.space_group_name_H-M   'P 1'
#
loop_
_entity.id
_entity.type
_entity.pdbx_description
1 polymer ?
#
loop_
_entity_poly.entity_id
_entity_poly.type
_entity_poly.pdbx_seq_one_letter_code
_entity_poly.pdbx_strand_id
1 'polypeptide(L)'
;MRARIGLAITAVSLMGLAAAGNPAPVSHTDNGRRIFLHGTTAAGRIVQNSHGMEGVGCAMCHGEDGRGGMMHGIPAPNITFSNLADPDGHEHEFSNRRHPAFTRETIKAAVVAGIDPAGNALHEEMPRWIGLNGADLEDLIDYLQALSKPHRRPPPGPERM
;
A
#
# COMPACT_ATOMS: atom_id res chain seq x y z
N MET A 1 3.21 30.72 -76.80
CA MET A 1 3.68 29.65 -75.90
C MET A 1 3.96 30.26 -74.53
N ARG A 2 3.27 29.79 -73.48
CA ARG A 2 3.34 30.33 -72.12
C ARG A 2 4.21 29.40 -71.28
N ALA A 3 5.30 29.90 -70.69
CA ALA A 3 6.07 29.17 -69.67
C ALA A 3 5.87 29.86 -68.32
N ARG A 4 5.23 29.16 -67.38
CA ARG A 4 5.03 29.62 -65.99
C ARG A 4 6.15 29.04 -65.14
N ILE A 5 6.96 29.90 -64.53
CA ILE A 5 8.00 29.56 -63.57
C ILE A 5 7.32 29.32 -62.22
N GLY A 6 7.36 28.09 -61.71
CA GLY A 6 6.86 27.73 -60.39
C GLY A 6 7.93 27.99 -59.33
N LEU A 7 7.64 28.89 -58.38
CA LEU A 7 8.46 29.13 -57.20
C LEU A 7 7.99 28.17 -56.09
N ALA A 8 8.81 27.19 -55.72
CA ALA A 8 8.53 26.29 -54.60
C ALA A 8 8.95 26.97 -53.29
N ILE A 9 7.99 27.23 -52.41
CA ILE A 9 8.22 27.71 -51.05
C ILE A 9 8.39 26.49 -50.14
N THR A 10 9.60 26.23 -49.68
CA THR A 10 9.88 25.23 -48.65
C THR A 10 9.61 25.84 -47.28
N ALA A 11 8.47 25.50 -46.67
CA ALA A 11 8.17 25.81 -45.29
C ALA A 11 8.95 24.86 -44.37
N VAL A 12 9.95 25.39 -43.67
CA VAL A 12 10.66 24.66 -42.60
C VAL A 12 9.84 24.82 -41.32
N SER A 13 9.02 23.82 -41.00
CA SER A 13 8.31 23.75 -39.73
C SER A 13 9.25 23.25 -38.63
N LEU A 14 9.64 24.14 -37.72
CA LEU A 14 10.23 23.74 -36.44
C LEU A 14 9.13 23.11 -35.56
N MET A 15 9.06 21.78 -35.56
CA MET A 15 8.26 21.05 -34.59
C MET A 15 9.05 20.96 -33.28
N GLY A 16 8.67 21.75 -32.28
CA GLY A 16 9.24 21.71 -30.94
C GLY A 16 8.99 20.36 -30.29
N LEU A 17 10.05 19.70 -29.82
CA LEU A 17 9.96 18.52 -28.96
C LEU A 17 9.39 18.95 -27.60
N ALA A 18 8.13 18.64 -27.34
CA ALA A 18 7.61 18.60 -25.98
C ALA A 18 8.27 17.40 -25.28
N ALA A 19 9.17 17.68 -24.32
CA ALA A 19 9.70 16.66 -23.43
C ALA A 19 8.56 16.19 -22.51
N ALA A 20 7.94 15.06 -22.87
CA ALA A 20 7.16 14.29 -21.92
C ALA A 20 8.12 13.83 -20.81
N GLY A 21 8.03 14.44 -19.64
CA GLY A 21 8.80 14.01 -18.47
C GLY A 21 8.44 12.57 -18.15
N ASN A 22 9.42 11.66 -18.22
CA ASN A 22 9.24 10.31 -17.70
C ASN A 22 8.88 10.42 -16.21
N PRO A 23 7.80 9.78 -15.74
CA PRO A 23 7.56 9.73 -14.30
C PRO A 23 8.79 9.09 -13.65
N ALA A 24 9.32 9.75 -12.62
CA ALA A 24 10.41 9.21 -11.83
C ALA A 24 10.03 7.80 -11.36
N PRO A 25 10.97 6.84 -11.33
CA PRO A 25 10.68 5.50 -10.84
C PRO A 25 10.15 5.62 -9.40
N VAL A 26 8.92 5.16 -9.20
CA VAL A 26 8.29 5.09 -7.88
C VAL A 26 9.16 4.17 -7.03
N SER A 27 9.66 4.65 -5.90
CA SER A 27 10.39 3.78 -4.97
C SER A 27 9.45 2.67 -4.51
N HIS A 28 9.93 1.44 -4.33
CA HIS A 28 9.14 0.32 -3.80
C HIS A 28 8.32 0.72 -2.55
N THR A 29 8.94 1.52 -1.68
CA THR A 29 8.28 2.05 -0.46
C THR A 29 7.14 3.02 -0.74
N ASP A 30 7.16 3.76 -1.85
CA ASP A 30 6.10 4.73 -2.20
C ASP A 30 4.82 4.04 -2.67
N ASN A 31 4.93 2.93 -3.43
CA ASN A 31 3.76 2.12 -3.80
C ASN A 31 3.16 1.46 -2.55
N GLY A 32 4.00 0.82 -1.74
CA GLY A 32 3.59 0.21 -0.48
C GLY A 32 2.90 1.20 0.46
N ARG A 33 3.46 2.42 0.57
CA ARG A 33 2.86 3.51 1.34
C ARG A 33 1.47 3.90 0.83
N ARG A 34 1.28 4.01 -0.49
CA ARG A 34 -0.01 4.36 -1.10
C ARG A 34 -1.06 3.27 -0.86
N ILE A 35 -0.67 2.00 -0.99
CA ILE A 35 -1.54 0.86 -0.70
C ILE A 35 -1.94 0.90 0.78
N PHE A 36 -0.96 1.04 1.68
CA PHE A 36 -1.16 1.04 3.12
C PHE A 36 -2.06 2.18 3.62
N LEU A 37 -1.85 3.41 3.13
CA LEU A 37 -2.59 4.58 3.62
C LEU A 37 -3.93 4.79 2.91
N HIS A 38 -4.00 4.47 1.61
CA HIS A 38 -5.09 4.93 0.75
C HIS A 38 -5.77 3.81 -0.03
N GLY A 39 -5.31 2.56 0.08
CA GLY A 39 -5.88 1.47 -0.72
C GLY A 39 -5.77 1.72 -2.22
N THR A 40 -4.67 2.34 -2.67
CA THR A 40 -4.41 2.60 -4.09
C THR A 40 -3.01 2.15 -4.49
N THR A 41 -2.87 1.62 -5.70
CA THR A 41 -1.58 1.23 -6.26
C THR A 41 -0.90 2.41 -6.98
N ALA A 42 0.39 2.28 -7.29
CA ALA A 42 1.15 3.26 -8.06
C ALA A 42 0.56 3.52 -9.45
N ALA A 43 -0.14 2.53 -10.03
CA ALA A 43 -0.88 2.65 -11.28
C ALA A 43 -2.22 3.40 -11.14
N GLY A 44 -2.55 3.90 -9.94
CA GLY A 44 -3.80 4.61 -9.67
C GLY A 44 -5.03 3.71 -9.52
N ARG A 45 -4.86 2.39 -9.50
CA ARG A 45 -5.97 1.46 -9.27
C ARG A 45 -6.40 1.48 -7.81
N ILE A 46 -7.71 1.52 -7.57
CA ILE A 46 -8.31 1.26 -6.26
C ILE A 46 -8.16 -0.23 -5.96
N VAL A 47 -7.64 -0.56 -4.78
CA VAL A 47 -7.52 -1.92 -4.30
C VAL A 47 -8.88 -2.36 -3.76
N GLN A 48 -9.41 -3.45 -4.31
CA GLN A 48 -10.69 -4.01 -3.89
C GLN A 48 -10.51 -4.83 -2.61
N ASN A 49 -11.59 -5.01 -1.85
CA ASN A 49 -11.59 -5.90 -0.69
C ASN A 49 -12.96 -6.54 -0.45
N SER A 50 -12.97 -7.57 0.39
CA SER A 50 -14.16 -8.34 0.78
C SER A 50 -15.29 -7.53 1.43
N HIS A 51 -15.01 -6.32 1.94
CA HIS A 51 -16.01 -5.45 2.58
C HIS A 51 -16.56 -4.37 1.64
N GLY A 52 -16.11 -4.33 0.37
CA GLY A 52 -16.53 -3.32 -0.59
C GLY A 52 -16.06 -1.91 -0.25
N MET A 53 -15.06 -1.76 0.62
CA MET A 53 -14.52 -0.44 0.96
C MET A 53 -13.62 0.05 -0.16
N GLU A 54 -13.86 1.25 -0.66
CA GLU A 54 -13.04 1.88 -1.71
C GLU A 54 -12.19 3.01 -1.13
N GLY A 55 -10.95 3.15 -1.61
CA GLY A 55 -10.08 4.27 -1.24
C GLY A 55 -9.65 4.32 0.24
N VAL A 56 -9.75 3.19 0.96
CA VAL A 56 -9.26 3.03 2.33
C VAL A 56 -8.10 2.03 2.35
N GLY A 57 -7.08 2.31 3.16
CA GLY A 57 -5.93 1.43 3.34
C GLY A 57 -5.91 0.73 4.70
N CYS A 58 -4.90 -0.11 4.91
CA CYS A 58 -4.62 -0.81 6.16
C CYS A 58 -4.57 0.14 7.38
N ALA A 59 -4.09 1.38 7.15
CA ALA A 59 -3.96 2.41 8.17
C ALA A 59 -5.28 2.79 8.86
N MET A 60 -6.41 2.59 8.20
CA MET A 60 -7.73 2.90 8.76
C MET A 60 -7.96 2.13 10.07
N CYS A 61 -7.53 0.87 10.15
CA CYS A 61 -7.68 0.04 11.35
C CYS A 61 -6.39 0.00 12.17
N HIS A 62 -5.24 -0.11 11.50
CA HIS A 62 -3.95 -0.35 12.15
C HIS A 62 -3.15 0.92 12.48
N GLY A 63 -3.72 2.09 12.22
CA GLY A 63 -3.07 3.38 12.38
C GLY A 63 -2.07 3.71 11.26
N GLU A 64 -1.83 4.99 11.03
CA GLU A 64 -0.87 5.46 10.01
C GLU A 64 0.57 4.99 10.25
N ASP A 65 0.89 4.67 11.51
CA ASP A 65 2.20 4.19 11.93
C ASP A 65 2.27 2.66 12.08
N GLY A 66 1.18 1.95 11.77
CA GLY A 66 1.07 0.50 11.80
C GLY A 66 1.10 -0.11 13.20
N ARG A 67 1.03 0.68 14.28
CA ARG A 67 1.13 0.18 15.67
C ARG A 67 -0.19 -0.34 16.24
N GLY A 68 -1.23 -0.41 15.42
CA GLY A 68 -2.54 -0.93 15.79
C GLY A 68 -3.51 0.18 16.18
N GLY A 69 -4.66 -0.23 16.69
CA GLY A 69 -5.76 0.66 17.01
C GLY A 69 -7.01 -0.11 17.41
N MET A 70 -8.14 0.57 17.36
CA MET A 70 -9.46 -0.01 17.60
C MET A 70 -10.39 0.38 16.46
N MET A 71 -11.06 -0.60 15.86
CA MET A 71 -12.12 -0.38 14.87
C MET A 71 -13.38 -1.11 15.31
N HIS A 72 -14.49 -0.39 15.45
CA HIS A 72 -15.78 -0.97 15.87
C HIS A 72 -15.70 -1.77 17.20
N GLY A 73 -14.80 -1.37 18.12
CA GLY A 73 -14.56 -2.09 19.38
C GLY A 73 -13.68 -3.34 19.25
N ILE A 74 -13.19 -3.65 18.04
CA ILE A 74 -12.30 -4.76 17.75
C ILE A 74 -10.84 -4.26 17.75
N PRO A 75 -9.92 -4.90 18.49
CA PRO A 75 -8.52 -4.52 18.50
C PRO A 75 -7.83 -4.89 17.18
N ALA A 76 -7.25 -3.88 16.53
CA ALA A 76 -6.37 -4.07 15.39
C ALA A 76 -4.91 -4.16 15.89
N PRO A 77 -4.19 -5.27 15.61
CA PRO A 77 -2.84 -5.46 16.14
C PRO A 77 -1.80 -4.55 15.49
N ASN A 78 -0.63 -4.44 16.12
CA ASN A 78 0.57 -3.87 15.53
C ASN A 78 1.03 -4.74 14.34
N ILE A 79 1.10 -4.14 13.15
CA ILE A 79 1.48 -4.80 11.89
C ILE A 79 2.80 -4.27 11.31
N THR A 80 3.60 -3.56 12.10
CA THR A 80 5.00 -3.29 11.72
C THR A 80 5.73 -4.62 11.48
N PHE A 81 6.60 -4.67 10.47
CA PHE A 81 7.28 -5.92 10.12
C PHE A 81 8.08 -6.51 11.29
N SER A 82 8.76 -5.67 12.08
CA SER A 82 9.48 -6.13 13.27
C SER A 82 8.59 -6.84 14.28
N ASN A 83 7.35 -6.38 14.45
CA ASN A 83 6.38 -7.04 15.32
C ASN A 83 5.87 -8.33 14.67
N LEU A 84 5.43 -8.27 13.41
CA LEU A 84 4.93 -9.45 12.70
C LEU A 84 5.95 -10.59 12.66
N ALA A 85 7.23 -10.27 12.42
CA ALA A 85 8.33 -11.23 12.32
C ALA A 85 8.98 -11.57 13.67
N ASP A 86 8.37 -11.19 14.80
CA ASP A 86 8.88 -11.52 16.14
C ASP A 86 9.00 -13.06 16.31
N PRO A 87 10.21 -13.60 16.58
CA PRO A 87 10.43 -15.03 16.69
C PRO A 87 9.65 -15.69 17.85
N ASP A 88 9.24 -14.93 18.86
CA ASP A 88 8.44 -15.46 19.97
C ASP A 88 6.98 -15.78 19.54
N GLY A 89 6.59 -15.33 18.34
CA GLY A 89 5.26 -15.54 17.79
C GLY A 89 4.22 -14.62 18.43
N HIS A 90 2.95 -14.99 18.29
CA HIS A 90 1.84 -14.11 18.66
C HIS A 90 0.70 -14.86 19.33
N GLU A 91 0.12 -14.19 20.32
CA GLU A 91 -1.11 -14.58 20.99
C GLU A 91 -2.15 -13.48 20.84
N HIS A 92 -3.35 -13.85 20.40
CA HIS A 92 -4.46 -12.92 20.15
C HIS A 92 -5.65 -13.32 21.01
N GLU A 93 -5.68 -12.88 22.27
CA GLU A 93 -6.70 -13.25 23.26
C GLU A 93 -8.13 -13.01 22.76
N PHE A 94 -8.39 -11.84 22.15
CA PHE A 94 -9.71 -11.47 21.62
C PHE A 94 -10.26 -12.50 20.62
N SER A 95 -9.39 -13.05 19.78
CA SER A 95 -9.77 -14.04 18.76
C SER A 95 -9.47 -15.49 19.18
N ASN A 96 -8.90 -15.70 20.37
CA ASN A 96 -8.37 -16.98 20.83
C ASN A 96 -7.45 -17.67 19.81
N ARG A 97 -6.55 -16.92 19.18
CA ARG A 97 -5.62 -17.44 18.15
C ARG A 97 -4.17 -17.35 18.63
N ARG A 98 -3.37 -18.32 18.20
CA ARG A 98 -1.93 -18.39 18.43
C ARG A 98 -1.24 -18.83 17.16
N HIS A 99 -0.14 -18.18 16.81
CA HIS A 99 0.64 -18.54 15.63
C HIS A 99 2.12 -18.15 15.78
N PRO A 100 3.03 -18.79 15.03
CA PRO A 100 4.45 -18.42 15.03
C PRO A 100 4.67 -17.09 14.29
N ALA A 101 5.93 -16.64 14.24
CA ALA A 101 6.35 -15.47 13.48
C ALA A 101 5.83 -15.47 12.04
N PHE A 102 5.46 -14.29 11.54
CA PHE A 102 5.16 -14.12 10.13
C PHE A 102 6.44 -14.08 9.29
N THR A 103 6.39 -14.76 8.15
CA THR A 103 7.26 -14.57 6.99
C THR A 103 6.60 -13.65 5.97
N ARG A 104 7.36 -13.14 4.99
CA ARG A 104 6.80 -12.34 3.88
C ARG A 104 5.67 -13.11 3.17
N GLU A 105 5.86 -14.39 2.92
CA GLU A 105 4.89 -15.28 2.29
C GLU A 105 3.59 -15.37 3.11
N THR A 106 3.70 -15.56 4.42
CA THR A 106 2.52 -15.62 5.29
C THR A 106 1.85 -14.26 5.49
N ILE A 107 2.59 -13.14 5.37
CA ILE A 107 1.98 -11.80 5.34
C ILE A 107 1.12 -11.65 4.08
N LYS A 108 1.61 -12.09 2.92
CA LYS A 108 0.80 -12.11 1.69
C LYS A 108 -0.46 -12.94 1.89
N ALA A 109 -0.33 -14.13 2.48
CA ALA A 109 -1.48 -14.99 2.79
C ALA A 109 -2.49 -14.31 3.74
N ALA A 110 -2.01 -13.61 4.78
CA ALA A 110 -2.85 -12.83 5.67
C ALA A 110 -3.60 -11.70 4.95
N VAL A 111 -2.96 -11.02 3.99
CA VAL A 111 -3.57 -9.94 3.22
C VAL A 111 -4.61 -10.46 2.22
N VAL A 112 -4.31 -11.52 1.48
CA VAL A 112 -5.16 -11.97 0.36
C VAL A 112 -6.19 -13.03 0.78
N ALA A 113 -5.82 -13.95 1.66
CA ALA A 113 -6.67 -15.04 2.10
C ALA A 113 -7.18 -14.85 3.55
N GLY A 114 -6.53 -13.97 4.32
CA GLY A 114 -6.83 -13.79 5.73
C GLY A 114 -6.63 -15.06 6.54
N ILE A 115 -5.45 -15.65 6.36
CA ILE A 115 -4.95 -16.77 7.16
C ILE A 115 -3.59 -16.39 7.76
N ASP A 116 -3.36 -16.78 9.00
CA ASP A 116 -2.09 -16.56 9.69
C ASP A 116 -1.09 -17.72 9.45
N PRO A 117 0.15 -17.65 9.97
CA PRO A 117 1.17 -18.66 9.76
C PRO A 117 0.84 -20.06 10.31
N ALA A 118 -0.11 -20.16 11.24
CA ALA A 118 -0.61 -21.44 11.75
C ALA A 118 -1.86 -21.94 10.99
N GLY A 119 -2.31 -21.20 9.98
CA GLY A 119 -3.50 -21.52 9.20
C GLY A 119 -4.81 -21.10 9.86
N ASN A 120 -4.78 -20.34 10.97
CA ASN A 120 -6.01 -19.84 11.56
C ASN A 120 -6.58 -18.71 10.68
N ALA A 121 -7.90 -18.66 10.55
CA ALA A 121 -8.55 -17.52 9.93
C ALA A 121 -8.30 -16.23 10.75
N LEU A 122 -8.04 -15.13 10.07
CA LEU A 122 -8.08 -13.80 10.67
C LEU A 122 -9.54 -13.40 10.92
N HIS A 123 -9.74 -12.51 11.89
CA HIS A 123 -11.06 -11.94 12.21
C HIS A 123 -11.76 -11.43 10.94
N GLU A 124 -13.08 -11.56 10.87
CA GLU A 124 -13.86 -11.18 9.68
C GLU A 124 -13.71 -9.71 9.34
N GLU A 125 -13.68 -8.83 10.35
CA GLU A 125 -13.41 -7.39 10.23
C GLU A 125 -12.13 -7.05 9.44
N MET A 126 -11.13 -7.94 9.41
CA MET A 126 -9.94 -7.73 8.59
C MET A 126 -10.26 -8.08 7.12
N PRO A 127 -10.30 -7.09 6.20
CA PRO A 127 -10.62 -7.35 4.80
C PRO A 127 -9.63 -8.30 4.12
N ARG A 128 -10.14 -9.09 3.17
CA ARG A 128 -9.32 -9.82 2.19
C ARG A 128 -9.15 -8.95 0.95
N TRP A 129 -7.92 -8.62 0.60
CA TRP A 129 -7.60 -7.66 -0.45
C TRP A 129 -7.44 -8.35 -1.80
N ILE A 130 -8.10 -7.79 -2.82
CA ILE A 130 -8.22 -8.37 -4.17
C ILE A 130 -7.58 -7.42 -5.17
N GLY A 131 -6.89 -7.99 -6.17
CA GLY A 131 -6.28 -7.23 -7.27
C GLY A 131 -4.90 -6.65 -6.96
N LEU A 132 -4.30 -6.98 -5.81
CA LEU A 132 -2.88 -6.80 -5.56
C LEU A 132 -2.10 -7.93 -6.25
N ASN A 133 -1.12 -7.58 -7.08
CA ASN A 133 -0.21 -8.58 -7.65
C ASN A 133 0.97 -8.84 -6.69
N GLY A 134 1.87 -9.75 -7.08
CA GLY A 134 3.04 -10.10 -6.27
C GLY A 134 3.93 -8.89 -5.94
N ALA A 135 4.16 -7.98 -6.89
CA ALA A 135 4.98 -6.79 -6.67
C ALA A 135 4.29 -5.78 -5.74
N ASP A 136 2.98 -5.55 -5.90
CA ASP A 136 2.22 -4.69 -5.00
C ASP A 136 2.29 -5.17 -3.54
N LEU A 137 2.25 -6.49 -3.34
CA LEU A 137 2.37 -7.09 -2.02
C LEU A 137 3.78 -6.98 -1.44
N GLU A 138 4.83 -7.14 -2.25
CA GLU A 138 6.20 -6.93 -1.79
C GLU A 138 6.44 -5.47 -1.38
N ASP A 139 5.96 -4.52 -2.19
CA ASP A 139 6.04 -3.10 -1.91
C ASP A 139 5.33 -2.76 -0.59
N LEU A 140 4.14 -3.33 -0.36
CA LEU A 140 3.42 -3.19 0.91
C LEU A 140 4.25 -3.70 2.08
N ILE A 141 4.85 -4.89 1.97
CA ILE A 141 5.69 -5.48 3.03
C ILE A 141 6.93 -4.62 3.31
N ASP A 142 7.56 -4.08 2.27
CA ASP A 142 8.70 -3.17 2.41
C ASP A 142 8.30 -1.88 3.15
N TYR A 143 7.09 -1.39 2.93
CA TYR A 143 6.56 -0.28 3.71
C TYR A 143 6.32 -0.65 5.19
N LEU A 144 5.78 -1.84 5.49
CA LEU A 144 5.67 -2.33 6.88
C LEU A 144 7.05 -2.46 7.55
N GLN A 145 8.10 -2.79 6.79
CA GLN A 145 9.47 -2.79 7.28
C GLN A 145 9.99 -1.37 7.54
N ALA A 146 9.65 -0.40 6.69
CA ALA A 146 9.98 1.00 6.94
C ALA A 146 9.32 1.52 8.24
N LEU A 147 8.06 1.16 8.51
CA LEU A 147 7.33 1.51 9.74
C LEU A 147 7.93 0.91 11.02
N SER A 148 8.71 -0.16 10.89
CA SER A 148 9.40 -0.80 12.02
C SER A 148 10.48 0.10 12.63
N LYS A 149 10.96 1.08 11.86
CA LYS A 149 11.91 2.08 12.39
C LYS A 149 11.16 3.03 13.35
N PRO A 150 11.78 3.46 14.46
CA PRO A 150 11.16 4.44 15.34
C PRO A 150 10.85 5.73 14.58
N HIS A 151 9.56 6.04 14.44
CA HIS A 151 9.13 7.38 14.02
C HIS A 151 8.82 8.20 15.26
N ARG A 152 9.46 9.38 15.39
CA ARG A 152 9.01 10.39 16.36
C ARG A 152 7.59 10.80 15.97
N ARG A 153 6.61 10.52 16.83
CA ARG A 153 5.29 11.15 16.70
C ARG A 153 5.48 12.66 16.88
N PRO A 154 4.97 13.52 15.98
CA PRO A 154 4.77 14.92 16.31
C PRO A 154 3.90 14.98 17.58
N PRO A 155 4.17 15.89 18.53
CA PRO A 155 3.31 16.04 19.70
C PRO A 155 1.86 16.27 19.24
N PRO A 156 0.86 15.78 19.99
CA PRO A 156 -0.54 16.05 19.65
C PRO A 156 -0.73 17.55 19.46
N GLY A 157 -1.38 17.94 18.37
CA GLY A 157 -1.76 19.34 18.15
C GLY A 157 -2.66 19.81 19.31
N PRO A 158 -2.76 21.13 19.55
CA PRO A 158 -3.57 21.64 20.66
C PRO A 158 -5.00 21.10 20.56
N GLU A 159 -5.49 20.49 21.63
CA GLU A 159 -6.88 20.09 21.77
C GLU A 159 -7.74 21.32 21.48
N ARG A 160 -8.58 21.22 20.43
CA ARG A 160 -9.58 22.24 20.17
C ARG A 160 -10.68 22.08 21.22
N MET A 161 -10.54 22.88 22.27
CA MET A 161 -11.59 23.19 23.26
C MET A 161 -12.76 23.92 22.59
#